data_AF-A0A849QMK0-F1
#
_entry.id   AF-A0A849QMK0-F1
#
_cell.length_a   1.000
_cell.length_b   1.000
_cell.length_c   1.000
_cell.angle_alpha   90.00
_cell.angle_beta   90.00
_cell.angle_gamma   90.00
#
_symmetry.space_group_name_H-M   'P 1'
#
loop_
_entity.id
_entity.type
_entity.pdbx_description
1 polymer ?
#
loop_
_entity_poly.entity_id
_entity_poly.type
_entity_poly.pdbx_seq_one_letter_code
_entity_poly.pdbx_strand_id
1 'polypeptide(L)'
;KYINKNENIGPNVYERFIRVILGDITKLRRSEITAKSILKDILVKYASRYSFTKMGKSLDISHQTIIEYLELFENSLLIEIVSSYDFTKKSARLKGNKKIYFANPFIHYSVAALLSGEDGYSTTEEIILKNKDILIEGMVANHLAQTKETPYLKEWKTFLWMYYTRTGKEIDFIYKGSGAGYLGIEVKYREDVDIREITRIRETDKDIVLTKNQFEIIDDMILIPVPVFLAGLGKSQRVL
;
A
#
# COMPACT_ATOMS: atom_id res chain seq x y z
N LYS A 1 -1.77 -20.78 -22.31
CA LYS A 1 -1.17 -20.06 -23.46
C LYS A 1 -0.13 -18.99 -23.07
N TYR A 2 -0.03 -18.57 -21.81
CA TYR A 2 0.94 -17.55 -21.33
C TYR A 2 2.13 -18.09 -20.52
N ILE A 3 2.22 -19.40 -20.27
CA ILE A 3 3.23 -20.00 -19.37
C ILE A 3 4.61 -20.20 -20.05
N ASN A 4 4.69 -20.15 -21.39
CA ASN A 4 5.89 -20.52 -22.15
C ASN A 4 6.56 -19.35 -22.89
N LYS A 5 6.33 -18.11 -22.46
CA LYS A 5 7.12 -16.97 -22.97
C LYS A 5 7.80 -16.29 -21.80
N ASN A 6 9.13 -16.36 -21.76
CA ASN A 6 9.97 -15.49 -20.93
C ASN A 6 9.93 -14.07 -21.53
N GLU A 7 8.75 -13.45 -21.54
CA GLU A 7 8.56 -12.07 -21.93
C GLU A 7 8.91 -11.20 -20.70
N ASN A 8 10.14 -10.68 -20.71
CA ASN A 8 10.58 -9.70 -19.72
C ASN A 8 10.08 -8.32 -20.10
N ILE A 9 9.80 -7.47 -19.11
CA ILE A 9 9.52 -6.06 -19.37
C ILE A 9 10.83 -5.41 -19.82
N GLY A 10 10.84 -4.82 -21.02
CA GLY A 10 12.04 -4.19 -21.57
C GLY A 10 12.51 -2.99 -20.73
N PRO A 11 13.84 -2.77 -20.59
CA PRO A 11 14.41 -1.66 -19.79
C PRO A 11 13.84 -0.29 -20.16
N ASN A 12 13.59 -0.07 -21.46
CA ASN A 12 13.02 1.17 -21.99
C ASN A 12 11.64 1.51 -21.40
N VAL A 13 10.86 0.53 -20.93
CA VAL A 13 9.54 0.76 -20.33
C VAL A 13 9.70 1.40 -18.95
N TYR A 14 10.60 0.88 -18.13
CA TYR A 14 10.93 1.45 -16.82
C TYR A 14 11.48 2.87 -16.97
N GLU A 15 12.43 3.08 -17.89
CA GLU A 15 13.02 4.39 -18.16
C GLU A 15 11.94 5.40 -18.60
N ARG A 16 11.09 5.04 -19.56
CA ARG A 16 10.00 5.92 -20.03
C ARG A 16 9.04 6.29 -18.91
N PHE A 17 8.65 5.32 -18.10
CA PHE A 17 7.77 5.55 -16.95
C PHE A 17 8.37 6.57 -15.97
N ILE A 18 9.64 6.38 -15.60
CA ILE A 18 10.35 7.30 -14.71
C ILE A 18 10.52 8.69 -15.34
N ARG A 19 10.83 8.77 -16.63
CA ARG A 19 10.92 10.06 -17.34
C ARG A 19 9.61 10.84 -17.31
N VAL A 20 8.47 10.15 -17.42
CA VAL A 20 7.15 10.79 -17.30
C VAL A 20 6.97 11.36 -15.89
N ILE A 21 7.22 10.55 -14.86
CA ILE A 21 7.11 10.99 -13.46
C ILE A 21 7.98 12.23 -13.20
N LEU A 22 9.28 12.13 -13.46
CA LEU A 22 10.22 13.21 -13.17
C LEU A 22 9.95 14.45 -14.04
N GLY A 23 9.55 14.24 -15.30
CA GLY A 23 9.12 15.32 -16.19
C GLY A 23 7.93 16.09 -15.64
N ASP A 24 6.94 15.42 -15.06
CA ASP A 24 5.77 16.07 -14.47
C ASP A 24 6.12 16.82 -13.17
N ILE A 25 7.00 16.27 -12.34
CA ILE A 25 7.57 16.98 -11.17
C ILE A 25 8.24 18.29 -11.62
N THR A 26 9.07 18.22 -12.65
CA THR A 26 9.80 19.38 -13.18
C THR A 26 8.86 20.41 -13.82
N LYS A 27 7.82 19.99 -14.57
CA LYS A 27 6.79 20.90 -15.11
C LYS A 27 6.06 21.67 -14.02
N LEU A 28 5.83 21.04 -12.87
CA LEU A 28 5.24 21.67 -11.69
C LEU A 28 6.22 22.54 -10.88
N ARG A 29 7.43 22.77 -11.42
CA ARG A 29 8.51 23.56 -10.79
C ARG A 29 8.91 23.03 -9.42
N ARG A 30 8.83 21.71 -9.25
CA ARG A 30 9.27 21.00 -8.04
C ARG A 30 10.63 20.34 -8.31
N SER A 31 11.38 20.05 -7.24
CA SER A 31 12.72 19.48 -7.29
C SER A 31 12.66 17.96 -7.47
N GLU A 32 13.26 17.46 -8.55
CA GLU A 32 13.44 16.01 -8.75
C GLU A 32 14.29 15.37 -7.65
N ILE A 33 15.28 16.10 -7.10
CA ILE A 33 16.13 15.60 -6.01
C ILE A 33 15.27 15.33 -4.78
N THR A 34 14.39 16.28 -4.43
CA THR A 34 13.46 16.14 -3.31
C THR A 34 12.49 14.98 -3.57
N ALA A 35 11.94 14.87 -4.79
CA ALA A 35 11.07 13.75 -5.15
C ALA A 35 11.76 12.40 -4.97
N LYS A 36 12.99 12.25 -5.49
CA LYS A 36 13.80 11.02 -5.38
C LYS A 36 14.10 10.68 -3.93
N SER A 37 14.43 11.66 -3.09
CA SER A 37 14.67 11.43 -1.65
C SER A 37 13.43 10.91 -0.93
N ILE A 38 12.25 11.47 -1.22
CA ILE A 38 10.99 11.01 -0.62
C ILE A 38 10.62 9.62 -1.13
N LEU A 39 10.71 9.38 -2.44
CA LEU A 39 10.46 8.06 -3.04
C LEU A 39 11.41 6.98 -2.48
N LYS A 40 12.67 7.33 -2.24
CA LYS A 40 13.64 6.44 -1.58
C LYS A 40 13.23 6.11 -0.14
N ASP A 41 12.78 7.10 0.64
CA ASP A 41 12.28 6.84 1.99
C ASP A 41 11.02 5.96 1.98
N ILE A 42 10.14 6.15 0.99
CA ILE A 42 8.97 5.30 0.77
C ILE A 42 9.40 3.86 0.47
N LEU A 43 10.35 3.67 -0.44
CA LEU A 43 10.85 2.35 -0.84
C LEU A 43 11.51 1.60 0.33
N VAL A 44 12.36 2.28 1.10
CA VAL A 44 13.08 1.64 2.22
C VAL A 44 12.17 1.25 3.38
N LYS A 45 11.13 2.06 3.63
CA LYS A 45 10.19 1.87 4.75
C LYS A 45 8.84 1.31 4.28
N TYR A 46 8.81 0.68 3.10
CA TYR A 46 7.60 0.24 2.45
C TYR A 46 6.72 -0.59 3.39
N ALA A 47 5.41 -0.32 3.37
CA ALA A 47 4.40 -0.91 4.27
C ALA A 47 4.56 -0.64 5.78
N SER A 48 5.57 0.12 6.22
CA SER A 48 5.71 0.49 7.64
C SER A 48 4.94 1.77 7.99
N ARG A 49 4.85 2.05 9.30
CA ARG A 49 4.20 3.27 9.81
C ARG A 49 5.06 4.53 9.59
N TYR A 50 4.50 5.47 8.84
CA TYR A 50 5.03 6.81 8.61
C TYR A 50 4.47 7.84 9.58
N SER A 51 5.35 8.72 10.05
CA SER A 51 4.99 10.04 10.56
C SER A 51 5.66 11.06 9.65
N PHE A 52 4.86 11.96 9.06
CA PHE A 52 5.39 12.98 8.15
C PHE A 52 6.41 13.90 8.83
N THR A 53 6.27 14.15 10.15
CA THR A 53 7.28 14.89 10.93
C THR A 53 8.58 14.11 11.05
N LYS A 54 8.52 12.79 11.28
CA LYS A 54 9.72 11.95 11.35
C LYS A 54 10.42 11.86 9.99
N MET A 55 9.66 11.73 8.90
CA MET A 55 10.19 11.72 7.53
C MET A 55 10.87 13.06 7.19
N GLY A 56 10.22 14.19 7.49
CA GLY A 56 10.82 15.50 7.27
C GLY A 56 12.14 15.69 8.01
N LYS A 57 12.19 15.28 9.30
CA LYS A 57 13.43 15.30 10.08
C LYS A 57 14.52 14.40 9.50
N SER A 58 14.20 13.19 9.03
CA SER A 58 15.21 12.26 8.51
C SER A 58 15.78 12.69 7.16
N LEU A 59 14.99 13.42 6.36
CA LEU A 59 15.40 13.87 5.04
C LEU A 59 15.88 15.33 5.00
N ASP A 60 15.86 16.03 6.14
CA ASP A 60 16.09 17.47 6.25
C ASP A 60 15.20 18.29 5.29
N ILE A 61 13.93 17.91 5.23
CA ILE A 61 12.90 18.56 4.40
C ILE A 61 11.77 19.02 5.31
N SER A 62 11.24 20.23 5.05
CA SER A 62 10.12 20.74 5.84
C SER A 62 8.91 19.80 5.77
N HIS A 63 8.22 19.64 6.89
CA HIS A 63 7.03 18.79 6.95
C HIS A 63 5.96 19.19 5.92
N GLN A 64 5.81 20.50 5.67
CA GLN A 64 4.89 21.03 4.66
C GLN A 64 5.29 20.58 3.25
N THR A 65 6.58 20.66 2.91
CA THR A 65 7.09 20.16 1.62
C THR A 65 6.88 18.66 1.48
N ILE A 66 7.09 17.87 2.54
CA ILE A 66 6.78 16.42 2.50
C ILE A 66 5.31 16.18 2.14
N ILE A 67 4.38 16.88 2.80
CA ILE A 67 2.94 16.75 2.50
C ILE A 67 2.66 17.08 1.03
N GLU A 68 3.17 18.20 0.54
CA GLU A 68 2.92 18.64 -0.85
C GLU A 68 3.41 17.63 -1.89
N TYR A 69 4.56 16.98 -1.67
CA TYR A 69 5.04 15.93 -2.58
C TYR A 69 4.24 14.64 -2.46
N LEU A 70 3.83 14.25 -1.24
CA LEU A 70 3.02 13.06 -1.04
C LEU A 70 1.62 13.21 -1.66
N GLU A 71 0.99 14.37 -1.51
CA GLU A 71 -0.28 14.70 -2.17
C GLU A 71 -0.11 14.72 -3.70
N LEU A 72 1.00 15.26 -4.20
CA LEU A 72 1.31 15.24 -5.63
C LEU A 72 1.45 13.80 -6.14
N PHE A 73 2.18 12.93 -5.45
CA PHE A 73 2.35 11.53 -5.82
C PHE A 73 1.03 10.76 -5.78
N GLU A 74 0.21 10.99 -4.76
CA GLU A 74 -1.10 10.34 -4.62
C GLU A 74 -2.08 10.78 -5.72
N ASN A 75 -2.13 12.08 -6.01
CA ASN A 75 -2.94 12.63 -7.11
C ASN A 75 -2.45 12.17 -8.49
N SER A 76 -1.16 11.84 -8.61
CA SER A 76 -0.55 11.29 -9.83
C SER A 76 -0.66 9.76 -9.91
N LEU A 77 -1.45 9.13 -9.03
CA LEU A 77 -1.65 7.67 -8.96
C LEU A 77 -0.33 6.89 -8.79
N LEU A 78 0.65 7.46 -8.09
CA LEU A 78 1.91 6.78 -7.78
C LEU A 78 1.85 6.03 -6.47
N ILE A 79 1.16 6.59 -5.48
CA ILE A 79 1.07 6.04 -4.13
C ILE A 79 -0.36 6.13 -3.58
N GLU A 80 -0.62 5.34 -2.55
CA GLU A 80 -1.81 5.37 -1.71
C GLU A 80 -1.39 5.64 -0.27
N ILE A 81 -1.96 6.67 0.36
CA ILE A 81 -1.66 7.04 1.75
C ILE A 81 -2.78 6.56 2.70
N VAL A 82 -2.60 5.38 3.27
CA VAL A 82 -3.57 4.76 4.18
C VAL A 82 -3.43 5.36 5.58
N SER A 83 -4.36 6.25 5.94
CA SER A 83 -4.37 6.89 7.27
C SER A 83 -4.85 5.94 8.37
N SER A 84 -4.42 6.16 9.60
CA SER A 84 -4.99 5.44 10.75
C SER A 84 -6.43 5.85 11.06
N TYR A 85 -7.26 4.90 11.50
CA TYR A 85 -8.65 5.16 11.87
C TYR A 85 -8.83 5.45 13.36
N ASP A 86 -9.76 6.35 13.69
CA ASP A 86 -10.22 6.61 15.04
C ASP A 86 -11.64 6.10 15.22
N PHE A 87 -11.82 4.98 15.92
CA PHE A 87 -13.14 4.41 16.17
C PHE A 87 -14.00 5.28 17.11
N THR A 88 -13.40 6.06 18.01
CA THR A 88 -14.14 6.99 18.88
C THR A 88 -14.72 8.15 18.08
N LYS A 89 -13.90 8.75 17.20
CA LYS A 89 -14.31 9.89 16.35
C LYS A 89 -14.94 9.46 15.03
N LYS A 90 -14.99 8.16 14.74
CA LYS A 90 -15.47 7.56 13.48
C LYS A 90 -14.88 8.24 12.23
N SER A 91 -13.60 8.57 12.27
CA SER A 91 -12.91 9.34 11.23
C SER A 91 -11.42 9.00 11.15
N ALA A 92 -10.79 9.34 10.02
CA ALA A 92 -9.36 9.18 9.84
C ALA A 92 -8.56 10.14 10.75
N ARG A 93 -7.48 9.62 11.36
CA ARG A 93 -6.49 10.41 12.09
C ARG A 93 -5.52 11.07 11.11
N LEU A 94 -5.88 12.26 10.64
CA LEU A 94 -5.05 12.99 9.66
C LEU A 94 -3.64 13.28 10.17
N LYS A 95 -3.47 13.54 11.47
CA LYS A 95 -2.15 13.75 12.12
C LYS A 95 -1.50 12.47 12.66
N GLY A 96 -2.21 11.34 12.61
CA GLY A 96 -1.71 10.06 13.10
C GLY A 96 -0.71 9.44 12.12
N ASN A 97 -0.10 8.33 12.54
CA ASN A 97 0.74 7.56 11.62
C ASN A 97 -0.11 7.00 10.47
N LYS A 98 0.55 6.79 9.34
CA LYS A 98 -0.05 6.28 8.09
C LYS A 98 0.81 5.16 7.54
N LYS A 99 0.27 4.35 6.65
CA LYS A 99 1.06 3.53 5.74
C LYS A 99 1.04 4.16 4.35
N ILE A 100 2.13 4.00 3.60
CA ILE A 100 2.25 4.47 2.22
C ILE A 100 2.56 3.26 1.36
N TYR A 101 1.73 3.03 0.36
CA TYR A 101 1.91 1.96 -0.63
C TYR A 101 2.07 2.56 -2.03
N PHE A 102 2.78 1.89 -2.92
CA PHE A 102 2.76 2.23 -4.34
C PHE A 102 1.46 1.71 -4.94
N ALA A 103 0.81 2.55 -5.76
CA ALA A 103 -0.48 2.26 -6.40
C ALA A 103 -0.44 1.04 -7.34
N ASN A 104 0.77 0.60 -7.72
CA ASN A 104 0.99 -0.62 -8.48
C ASN A 104 2.42 -1.17 -8.23
N PRO A 105 2.62 -2.50 -8.18
CA PRO A 105 3.95 -3.11 -8.04
C PRO A 105 4.97 -2.65 -9.09
N PHE A 106 4.54 -2.36 -10.32
CA PHE A 106 5.42 -1.84 -11.36
C PHE A 106 6.06 -0.49 -10.99
N ILE A 107 5.33 0.36 -10.24
CA ILE A 107 5.85 1.65 -9.75
C ILE A 107 6.93 1.40 -8.72
N HIS A 108 6.71 0.45 -7.80
CA HIS A 108 7.71 0.03 -6.83
C HIS A 108 9.01 -0.41 -7.53
N TYR A 109 8.91 -1.30 -8.51
CA TYR A 109 10.09 -1.79 -9.25
C TYR A 109 10.77 -0.69 -10.06
N SER A 110 10.01 0.20 -10.69
CA SER A 110 10.57 1.32 -11.47
C SER A 110 11.31 2.31 -10.58
N VAL A 111 10.78 2.62 -9.41
CA VAL A 111 11.43 3.49 -8.42
C VAL A 111 12.68 2.83 -7.86
N ALA A 112 12.64 1.52 -7.59
CA ALA A 112 13.81 0.78 -7.15
C ALA A 112 14.94 0.82 -8.19
N ALA A 113 14.62 0.52 -9.45
CA ALA A 113 15.58 0.58 -10.57
C ALA A 113 16.18 1.98 -10.76
N LEU A 114 15.35 3.03 -10.68
CA LEU A 114 15.83 4.42 -10.71
C LEU A 114 16.87 4.71 -9.61
N LEU A 115 16.64 4.20 -8.40
CA LEU A 115 17.46 4.50 -7.24
C LEU A 115 18.70 3.61 -7.12
N SER A 116 18.67 2.39 -7.67
CA SER A 116 19.83 1.50 -7.73
C SER A 116 20.72 1.78 -8.94
N GLY A 117 20.16 2.31 -10.03
CA GLY A 117 20.85 2.45 -11.32
C GLY A 117 20.99 1.12 -12.07
N GLU A 118 20.30 0.07 -11.61
CA GLU A 118 20.31 -1.26 -12.20
C GLU A 118 19.19 -1.45 -13.22
N ASP A 119 19.25 -2.57 -13.95
CA ASP A 119 18.18 -2.98 -14.85
C ASP A 119 16.88 -3.27 -14.08
N GLY A 120 15.76 -2.73 -14.58
CA GLY A 120 14.47 -2.79 -13.89
C GLY A 120 13.91 -4.19 -13.74
N TYR A 121 14.14 -5.09 -14.69
CA TYR A 121 13.69 -6.48 -14.57
C TYR A 121 14.50 -7.23 -13.51
N SER A 122 15.83 -7.09 -13.56
CA SER A 122 16.75 -7.72 -12.59
C SER A 122 16.45 -7.26 -11.15
N THR A 123 16.24 -5.95 -10.95
CA THR A 123 15.80 -5.40 -9.66
C THR A 123 14.44 -5.95 -9.24
N THR A 124 13.51 -6.16 -10.18
CA THR A 124 12.20 -6.77 -9.89
C THR A 124 12.36 -8.20 -9.33
N GLU A 125 13.18 -9.03 -9.98
CA GLU A 125 13.43 -10.41 -9.54
C GLU A 125 14.02 -10.46 -8.13
N GLU A 126 15.01 -9.61 -7.85
CA GLU A 126 15.65 -9.55 -6.52
C GLU A 126 14.65 -9.17 -5.42
N ILE A 127 13.83 -8.14 -5.65
CA ILE A 127 12.83 -7.69 -4.67
C ILE A 127 11.77 -8.78 -4.45
N ILE A 128 11.30 -9.44 -5.50
CA ILE A 128 10.33 -10.54 -5.36
C ILE A 128 10.91 -11.69 -4.54
N LEU A 129 12.21 -11.98 -4.66
CA LEU A 129 12.86 -13.01 -3.88
C LEU A 129 13.01 -12.62 -2.40
N LYS A 130 13.34 -11.35 -2.10
CA LYS A 130 13.68 -10.90 -0.74
C LYS A 130 12.50 -10.35 0.06
N ASN A 131 11.54 -9.70 -0.58
CA ASN A 131 10.51 -8.86 0.06
C ASN A 131 9.09 -9.21 -0.44
N LYS A 132 8.86 -10.47 -0.79
CA LYS A 132 7.59 -10.93 -1.37
C LYS A 132 6.38 -10.62 -0.50
N ASP A 133 6.50 -10.87 0.80
CA ASP A 133 5.47 -10.65 1.81
C ASP A 133 5.01 -9.18 1.86
N ILE A 134 5.98 -8.25 1.91
CA ILE A 134 5.70 -6.81 1.94
C ILE A 134 5.09 -6.34 0.62
N LEU A 135 5.57 -6.85 -0.52
CA LEU A 135 4.96 -6.57 -1.83
C LEU A 135 3.51 -7.05 -1.91
N ILE A 136 3.22 -8.22 -1.33
CA ILE A 136 1.87 -8.77 -1.28
C ILE A 136 0.96 -7.91 -0.41
N GLU A 137 1.43 -7.39 0.73
CA GLU A 137 0.67 -6.42 1.52
C GLU A 137 0.31 -5.17 0.70
N GLY A 138 1.28 -4.64 -0.04
CA GLY A 138 1.05 -3.55 -0.99
C GLY A 138 0.04 -3.90 -2.08
N MET A 139 0.10 -5.11 -2.65
CA MET A 139 -0.90 -5.57 -3.62
C MET A 139 -2.30 -5.64 -3.01
N VAL A 140 -2.42 -6.10 -1.76
CA VAL A 140 -3.69 -6.12 -1.03
C VAL A 140 -4.23 -4.71 -0.85
N ALA A 141 -3.39 -3.75 -0.42
CA ALA A 141 -3.79 -2.34 -0.29
C ALA A 141 -4.41 -1.80 -1.58
N ASN A 142 -3.70 -1.98 -2.71
CA ASN A 142 -4.12 -1.52 -4.03
C ASN A 142 -5.49 -2.11 -4.44
N HIS A 143 -5.67 -3.42 -4.23
CA HIS A 143 -6.95 -4.06 -4.58
C HIS A 143 -8.08 -3.58 -3.68
N LEU A 144 -7.83 -3.44 -2.37
CA LEU A 144 -8.82 -2.93 -1.42
C LEU A 144 -9.24 -1.51 -1.77
N ALA A 145 -8.31 -0.64 -2.15
CA ALA A 145 -8.60 0.73 -2.55
C ALA A 145 -9.55 0.78 -3.76
N GLN A 146 -9.45 -0.17 -4.68
CA GLN A 146 -10.21 -0.22 -5.94
C GLN A 146 -11.53 -1.01 -5.86
N THR A 147 -12.10 -1.20 -4.67
CA THR A 147 -13.31 -2.04 -4.50
C THR A 147 -14.63 -1.26 -4.49
N LYS A 148 -14.66 -0.11 -3.82
CA LYS A 148 -15.91 0.58 -3.45
C LYS A 148 -15.98 2.01 -3.96
N GLU A 149 -15.03 2.43 -4.78
CA GLU A 149 -15.01 3.80 -5.27
C GLU A 149 -16.20 4.06 -6.19
N THR A 150 -16.74 5.26 -6.06
CA THR A 150 -17.71 5.85 -6.97
C THR A 150 -17.14 7.21 -7.35
N PRO A 151 -16.86 7.49 -8.64
CA PRO A 151 -16.24 8.74 -9.07
C PRO A 151 -16.89 9.97 -8.40
N TYR A 152 -16.06 10.83 -7.82
CA TYR A 152 -16.44 12.07 -7.12
C TYR A 152 -17.31 11.94 -5.86
N LEU A 153 -17.87 10.76 -5.56
CA LEU A 153 -18.80 10.55 -4.45
C LEU A 153 -18.22 9.70 -3.33
N LYS A 154 -17.32 8.77 -3.67
CA LYS A 154 -16.76 7.82 -2.72
C LYS A 154 -15.34 7.47 -3.12
N GLU A 155 -14.39 7.99 -2.37
CA GLU A 155 -12.96 7.68 -2.51
C GLU A 155 -12.56 6.59 -1.52
N TRP A 156 -11.48 5.86 -1.82
CA TRP A 156 -10.97 4.78 -0.97
C TRP A 156 -10.65 5.19 0.46
N LYS A 157 -10.23 6.44 0.68
CA LYS A 157 -9.99 7.03 2.00
C LYS A 157 -11.24 7.08 2.90
N THR A 158 -12.43 6.85 2.34
CA THR A 158 -13.72 6.81 3.08
C THR A 158 -14.12 5.42 3.54
N PHE A 159 -13.37 4.38 3.15
CA PHE A 159 -13.66 3.00 3.52
C PHE A 159 -12.42 2.12 3.79
N LEU A 160 -11.22 2.63 3.59
CA LEU A 160 -9.96 1.92 3.84
C LEU A 160 -9.03 2.77 4.71
N TRP A 161 -8.57 2.17 5.81
CA TRP A 161 -7.64 2.77 6.77
C TRP A 161 -6.70 1.70 7.30
N MET A 162 -5.78 2.07 8.17
CA MET A 162 -5.01 1.14 9.02
C MET A 162 -5.40 1.38 10.48
N TYR A 163 -5.01 0.50 11.41
CA TYR A 163 -5.20 0.77 12.84
C TYR A 163 -4.01 0.35 13.69
N TYR A 164 -3.73 1.13 14.72
CA TYR A 164 -2.73 0.77 15.72
C TYR A 164 -3.13 1.25 17.11
N THR A 165 -2.80 0.45 18.11
CA THR A 165 -3.01 0.78 19.52
C THR A 165 -1.83 1.57 20.09
N ARG A 166 -2.02 2.16 21.27
CA ARG A 166 -0.91 2.75 22.05
C ARG A 166 0.14 1.73 22.48
N THR A 167 -0.24 0.46 22.61
CA THR A 167 0.67 -0.64 22.97
C THR A 167 1.50 -1.13 21.78
N GLY A 168 1.27 -0.59 20.58
CA GLY A 168 2.03 -0.94 19.38
C GLY A 168 1.45 -2.09 18.57
N LYS A 169 0.35 -2.71 19.01
CA LYS A 169 -0.41 -3.65 18.17
C LYS A 169 -0.95 -2.92 16.95
N GLU A 170 -0.95 -3.59 15.82
CA GLU A 170 -1.29 -3.05 14.52
C GLU A 170 -2.22 -4.01 13.79
N ILE A 171 -3.13 -3.42 13.01
CA ILE A 171 -3.93 -4.12 12.00
C ILE A 171 -3.64 -3.39 10.69
N ASP A 172 -3.18 -4.13 9.69
CA ASP A 172 -2.74 -3.57 8.42
C ASP A 172 -3.84 -2.74 7.75
N PHE A 173 -5.06 -3.30 7.68
CA PHE A 173 -6.20 -2.61 7.10
C PHE A 173 -7.46 -2.72 7.97
N ILE A 174 -8.11 -1.58 8.18
CA ILE A 174 -9.50 -1.48 8.60
C ILE A 174 -10.33 -1.15 7.37
N TYR A 175 -11.24 -2.04 7.02
CA TYR A 175 -12.06 -1.92 5.83
C TYR A 175 -13.54 -1.81 6.19
N LYS A 176 -14.18 -0.70 5.83
CA LYS A 176 -15.61 -0.47 6.12
C LYS A 176 -16.46 -1.46 5.34
N GLY A 177 -17.36 -2.18 6.00
CA GLY A 177 -18.31 -3.11 5.37
C GLY A 177 -19.37 -2.42 4.51
N SER A 178 -20.34 -3.19 4.01
CA SER A 178 -21.53 -2.62 3.32
C SER A 178 -22.55 -2.01 4.30
N GLY A 179 -22.47 -2.38 5.59
CA GLY A 179 -23.24 -1.79 6.69
C GLY A 179 -22.41 -0.84 7.56
N ALA A 180 -22.79 -0.71 8.84
CA ALA A 180 -22.07 0.10 9.82
C ALA A 180 -20.77 -0.55 10.36
N GLY A 181 -20.54 -1.82 10.00
CA GLY A 181 -19.45 -2.64 10.49
C GLY A 181 -18.10 -2.43 9.82
N TYR A 182 -17.06 -3.00 10.43
CA TYR A 182 -15.67 -2.95 9.98
C TYR A 182 -15.05 -4.35 9.93
N LEU A 183 -14.25 -4.59 8.90
CA LEU A 183 -13.39 -5.76 8.78
C LEU A 183 -11.98 -5.37 9.18
N GLY A 184 -11.36 -6.14 10.08
CA GLY A 184 -9.92 -6.13 10.27
C GLY A 184 -9.29 -7.03 9.22
N ILE A 185 -8.28 -6.55 8.50
CA ILE A 185 -7.56 -7.34 7.51
C ILE A 185 -6.08 -7.27 7.83
N GLU A 186 -5.47 -8.43 8.06
CA GLU A 186 -4.06 -8.59 8.41
C GLU A 186 -3.38 -9.45 7.34
N VAL A 187 -2.21 -9.03 6.84
CA VAL A 187 -1.47 -9.79 5.83
C VAL A 187 -0.35 -10.58 6.51
N LYS A 188 -0.46 -11.91 6.46
CA LYS A 188 0.56 -12.86 6.93
C LYS A 188 0.90 -13.84 5.82
N TYR A 189 1.58 -13.35 4.78
CA TYR A 189 1.92 -14.14 3.60
C TYR A 189 3.04 -15.16 3.85
N ARG A 190 2.71 -16.22 4.59
CA ARG A 190 3.54 -17.39 4.90
C ARG A 190 2.70 -18.66 4.88
N GLU A 191 3.35 -19.82 4.87
CA GLU A 191 2.70 -21.13 4.79
C GLU A 191 1.79 -21.38 6.00
N ASP A 192 2.36 -21.26 7.20
CA ASP A 192 1.67 -21.50 8.46
C ASP A 192 1.52 -20.19 9.25
N VAL A 193 0.29 -19.90 9.68
CA VAL A 193 -0.01 -18.71 10.46
C VAL A 193 -0.57 -19.12 11.83
N ASP A 194 0.17 -18.80 12.88
CA ASP A 194 -0.33 -18.97 14.25
C ASP A 194 -1.32 -17.85 14.59
N ILE A 195 -2.57 -18.24 14.88
CA ILE A 195 -3.67 -17.33 15.22
C ILE A 195 -3.39 -16.50 16.48
N ARG A 196 -2.51 -16.96 17.37
CA ARG A 196 -2.15 -16.28 18.62
C ARG A 196 -1.32 -15.02 18.35
N GLU A 197 -0.68 -14.93 17.20
CA GLU A 197 0.09 -13.77 16.75
C GLU A 197 -0.80 -12.68 16.12
N ILE A 198 -2.06 -13.01 15.83
CA ILE A 198 -2.96 -12.09 15.13
C ILE A 198 -3.55 -11.08 16.11
N THR A 199 -3.36 -9.80 15.79
CA THR A 199 -3.99 -8.70 16.53
C THR A 199 -5.49 -8.72 16.30
N ARG A 200 -6.25 -8.79 17.40
CA ARG A 200 -7.71 -8.61 17.40
C ARG A 200 -8.09 -7.37 18.20
N ILE A 201 -9.14 -6.68 17.75
CA ILE A 201 -9.74 -5.55 18.46
C ILE A 201 -11.25 -5.74 18.52
N ARG A 202 -11.94 -5.04 19.42
CA ARG A 202 -13.39 -5.22 19.60
C ARG A 202 -14.21 -4.45 18.58
N GLU A 203 -13.58 -3.51 17.89
CA GLU A 203 -14.19 -2.60 16.96
C GLU A 203 -14.36 -3.17 15.55
N THR A 204 -13.77 -4.34 15.27
CA THR A 204 -13.97 -5.11 14.04
C THR A 204 -15.03 -6.20 14.29
N ASP A 205 -15.96 -6.37 13.35
CA ASP A 205 -16.98 -7.41 13.44
C ASP A 205 -16.46 -8.76 12.96
N LYS A 206 -15.41 -8.72 12.13
CA LYS A 206 -14.80 -9.89 11.53
C LYS A 206 -13.35 -9.59 11.19
N ASP A 207 -12.48 -10.55 11.43
CA ASP A 207 -11.06 -10.46 11.10
C ASP A 207 -10.73 -11.40 9.93
N ILE A 208 -10.04 -10.88 8.92
CA ILE A 208 -9.57 -11.61 7.75
C ILE A 208 -8.05 -11.63 7.80
N VAL A 209 -7.48 -12.82 7.88
CA VAL A 209 -6.04 -13.03 7.87
C VAL A 209 -5.66 -13.60 6.51
N LEU A 210 -4.94 -12.80 5.74
CA LEU A 210 -4.52 -13.16 4.39
C LEU A 210 -3.23 -13.97 4.46
N THR A 211 -3.31 -15.23 4.05
CA THR A 211 -2.22 -16.21 4.16
C THR A 211 -1.64 -16.54 2.79
N LYS A 212 -0.57 -17.34 2.76
CA LYS A 212 -0.07 -17.90 1.49
C LYS A 212 -1.00 -19.01 0.98
N ASN A 213 -1.30 -19.99 1.83
CA ASN A 213 -2.00 -21.23 1.43
C ASN A 213 -3.05 -21.72 2.44
N GLN A 214 -3.07 -21.23 3.69
CA GLN A 214 -3.99 -21.72 4.72
C GLN A 214 -5.41 -21.14 4.55
N PHE A 215 -6.41 -22.01 4.56
CA PHE A 215 -7.83 -21.65 4.59
C PHE A 215 -8.50 -22.24 5.83
N GLU A 216 -9.03 -21.40 6.70
CA GLU A 216 -9.66 -21.84 7.95
C GLU A 216 -10.68 -20.80 8.43
N ILE A 217 -11.75 -21.25 9.11
CA ILE A 217 -12.75 -20.37 9.71
C ILE A 217 -12.79 -20.69 11.21
N ILE A 218 -12.54 -19.69 12.05
CA ILE A 218 -12.46 -19.81 13.49
C ILE A 218 -13.28 -18.66 14.09
N ASP A 219 -14.47 -18.95 14.59
CA ASP A 219 -15.41 -17.94 15.11
C ASP A 219 -15.67 -16.79 14.13
N ASP A 220 -15.22 -15.58 14.46
CA ASP A 220 -15.27 -14.33 13.70
C ASP A 220 -14.01 -14.07 12.85
N MET A 221 -13.09 -15.03 12.79
CA MET A 221 -11.85 -14.94 12.03
C MET A 221 -11.85 -15.89 10.83
N ILE A 222 -11.36 -15.41 9.68
CA ILE A 222 -11.10 -16.25 8.50
C ILE A 222 -9.64 -16.13 8.12
N LEU A 223 -8.94 -17.25 8.04
CA LEU A 223 -7.68 -17.36 7.33
C LEU A 223 -7.99 -17.73 5.89
N ILE A 224 -7.48 -16.97 4.93
CA ILE A 224 -7.78 -17.17 3.51
C ILE A 224 -6.54 -16.88 2.66
N PRO A 225 -6.22 -17.72 1.66
CA PRO A 225 -5.13 -17.44 0.75
C PRO A 225 -5.33 -16.12 0.00
N VAL A 226 -4.28 -15.29 -0.08
CA VAL A 226 -4.32 -13.99 -0.79
C VAL A 226 -4.96 -14.09 -2.18
N PRO A 227 -4.59 -15.04 -3.06
CA PRO A 227 -5.17 -15.11 -4.41
C PRO A 227 -6.69 -15.34 -4.39
N VAL A 228 -7.19 -16.16 -3.45
CA VAL A 228 -8.62 -16.46 -3.32
C VAL A 228 -9.37 -15.25 -2.83
N PHE A 229 -8.84 -14.56 -1.82
CA PHE A 229 -9.43 -13.32 -1.30
C PHE A 229 -9.52 -12.25 -2.39
N LEU A 230 -8.41 -11.97 -3.09
CA LEU A 230 -8.36 -10.95 -4.13
C LEU A 230 -9.30 -11.25 -5.30
N ALA A 231 -9.40 -12.53 -5.72
CA ALA A 231 -10.34 -12.95 -6.76
C ALA A 231 -11.81 -12.75 -6.37
N GLY A 232 -12.13 -12.77 -5.07
CA GLY A 232 -13.47 -12.55 -4.53
C GLY A 232 -13.84 -11.08 -4.33
N LEU A 233 -12.91 -10.14 -4.50
CA LEU A 233 -13.19 -8.71 -4.32
C LEU A 233 -14.07 -8.18 -5.46
N GLY A 234 -15.15 -7.48 -5.10
CA GLY A 234 -15.94 -6.72 -6.05
C GLY A 234 -15.11 -5.58 -6.65
N LYS A 235 -15.24 -5.36 -7.96
CA LYS A 235 -14.56 -4.25 -8.65
C LYS A 235 -15.32 -2.94 -8.45
N SER A 236 -14.57 -1.85 -8.28
CA SER A 236 -15.11 -0.50 -8.27
C SER A 236 -15.84 -0.16 -9.57
N GLN A 237 -16.82 0.76 -9.48
CA GLN A 237 -17.49 1.38 -10.62
C GLN A 237 -16.68 2.53 -11.25
N ARG A 238 -15.51 2.85 -10.69
CA ARG A 238 -14.59 3.84 -11.25
C ARG A 238 -13.99 3.28 -12.54
N VAL A 239 -14.30 3.91 -13.67
CA VAL A 239 -13.61 3.70 -14.94
C VAL A 239 -12.47 4.71 -14.99
N LEU A 240 -11.24 4.23 -15.13
CA LEU A 240 -10.04 5.05 -15.33
C LEU A 240 -10.10 5.78 -16.69
#